data_AF-A0A0F5HP11-F1
#
_entry.id   AF-A0A0F5HP11-F1
#
_cell.length_a   1.000
_cell.length_b   1.000
_cell.length_c   1.000
_cell.angle_alpha   90.00
_cell.angle_beta   90.00
_cell.angle_gamma   90.00
#
_symmetry.space_group_name_H-M   'P 1'
#
loop_
_entity.id
_entity.type
_entity.pdbx_description
1 polymer ?
#
loop_
_entity_poly.entity_id
_entity_poly.type
_entity_poly.pdbx_seq_one_letter_code
_entity_poly.pdbx_strand_id
1 'polypeptide(L)'
;MSKLKHFPEDKDTRKVILEKYADEMKLRAGWIVSEANQINESLRHRQSPNSIIRQAMNLLGNAIVILRIVDPIDAGAHKDEQERTKERVELIRKRWPGIPQDPPSGLREVRNDYEQFDARLDQWAAMADINTDPILGQTDIHENLRRFEKDTLYLWDNSVNLSEVVQWAQQVDQAVSE
;
A
#
# COMPACT_ATOMS: atom_id res chain seq x y z
N MET A 1 -25.59 -19.48 4.41
CA MET A 1 -24.92 -18.30 3.82
C MET A 1 -25.41 -17.08 4.58
N SER A 2 -24.50 -16.26 5.11
CA SER A 2 -24.86 -14.98 5.74
C SER A 2 -25.59 -14.11 4.72
N LYS A 3 -26.67 -13.42 5.12
CA LYS A 3 -27.23 -12.35 4.28
C LYS A 3 -26.18 -11.23 4.20
N LEU A 4 -25.90 -10.75 2.99
CA LEU A 4 -25.06 -9.58 2.79
C LEU A 4 -25.81 -8.36 3.34
N LYS A 5 -25.17 -7.59 4.22
CA LYS A 5 -25.76 -6.41 4.85
C LYS A 5 -25.42 -5.14 4.07
N HIS A 6 -24.25 -5.08 3.44
CA HIS A 6 -23.73 -3.84 2.83
C HIS A 6 -23.67 -3.86 1.31
N PHE A 7 -23.68 -5.04 0.68
CA PHE A 7 -23.65 -5.19 -0.78
C PHE A 7 -24.98 -5.72 -1.31
N PRO A 8 -25.42 -5.29 -2.51
CA PRO A 8 -26.69 -5.71 -3.08
C PRO A 8 -26.74 -7.23 -3.32
N GLU A 9 -27.90 -7.82 -3.03
CA GLU A 9 -28.15 -9.24 -3.32
C GLU A 9 -28.30 -9.51 -4.82
N ASP A 10 -28.69 -8.50 -5.60
CA ASP A 10 -28.81 -8.57 -7.05
C ASP A 10 -27.46 -8.90 -7.70
N LYS A 11 -27.47 -9.90 -8.60
CA LYS A 11 -26.24 -10.43 -9.20
C LYS A 11 -25.62 -9.46 -10.19
N ASP A 12 -26.43 -8.75 -10.98
CA ASP A 12 -25.93 -7.88 -12.04
C ASP A 12 -25.35 -6.59 -11.44
N THR A 13 -26.04 -5.98 -10.48
CA THR A 13 -25.53 -4.82 -9.75
C THR A 13 -24.23 -5.15 -9.01
N ARG A 14 -24.17 -6.31 -8.34
CA ARG A 14 -22.95 -6.75 -7.66
C ARG A 14 -21.81 -7.02 -8.62
N LYS A 15 -22.09 -7.58 -9.81
CA LYS A 15 -21.09 -7.76 -10.87
C LYS A 15 -20.47 -6.42 -11.26
N VAL A 16 -21.28 -5.41 -11.52
CA VAL A 16 -20.80 -4.04 -11.84
C VAL A 16 -19.97 -3.44 -10.71
N ILE A 17 -20.36 -3.62 -9.45
CA ILE A 17 -19.58 -3.13 -8.31
C ILE A 17 -18.22 -3.82 -8.24
N LEU A 18 -18.18 -5.13 -8.42
CA LEU A 18 -16.93 -5.89 -8.42
C LEU A 18 -16.04 -5.45 -9.58
N GLU A 19 -16.58 -5.26 -10.79
CA GLU A 19 -15.83 -4.76 -11.95
C GLU A 19 -15.14 -3.42 -11.65
N LYS A 20 -15.79 -2.49 -10.92
CA LYS A 20 -15.14 -1.24 -10.49
C LYS A 20 -13.95 -1.48 -9.56
N TYR A 21 -14.02 -2.45 -8.66
CA TYR A 21 -12.86 -2.82 -7.83
C TYR A 21 -11.74 -3.44 -8.66
N ALA A 22 -12.08 -4.28 -9.65
CA ALA A 22 -11.09 -4.82 -10.58
C ALA A 22 -10.39 -3.69 -11.35
N ASP A 23 -11.14 -2.78 -11.96
CA ASP A 23 -10.58 -1.66 -12.72
C ASP A 23 -9.64 -0.79 -11.87
N GLU A 24 -10.03 -0.50 -10.63
CA GLU A 24 -9.18 0.23 -9.69
C GLU A 24 -7.89 -0.56 -9.38
N MET A 25 -7.97 -1.86 -9.09
CA MET A 25 -6.79 -2.68 -8.83
C MET A 25 -5.83 -2.73 -10.02
N LYS A 26 -6.35 -2.88 -11.25
CA LYS A 26 -5.56 -2.86 -12.49
C LYS A 26 -4.85 -1.53 -12.70
N LEU A 27 -5.58 -0.43 -12.51
CA LEU A 27 -5.03 0.93 -12.61
C LEU A 27 -3.86 1.13 -11.63
N ARG A 28 -4.06 0.74 -10.37
CA ARG A 28 -3.04 0.86 -9.32
C ARG A 28 -1.84 -0.04 -9.58
N ALA A 29 -2.04 -1.27 -10.03
CA ALA A 29 -0.97 -2.18 -10.39
C ALA A 29 -0.12 -1.63 -11.55
N GLY A 30 -0.76 -1.06 -12.58
CA GLY A 30 -0.06 -0.38 -13.67
C GLY A 30 0.80 0.80 -13.17
N TRP A 31 0.29 1.60 -12.24
CA TRP A 31 1.06 2.69 -11.63
C TRP A 31 2.21 2.19 -10.75
N ILE A 32 2.03 1.11 -9.99
CA ILE A 32 3.10 0.46 -9.21
C ILE A 32 4.25 0.02 -10.12
N VAL A 33 3.95 -0.64 -11.25
CA VAL A 33 4.96 -1.05 -12.22
C VAL A 33 5.65 0.15 -12.86
N SER A 34 4.91 1.21 -13.20
CA SER A 34 5.47 2.45 -13.75
C SER A 34 6.44 3.12 -12.78
N GLU A 35 6.06 3.25 -11.50
CA GLU A 35 6.92 3.83 -10.48
C GLU A 35 8.17 2.98 -10.23
N ALA A 36 8.04 1.64 -10.24
CA ALA A 36 9.19 0.74 -10.14
C ALA A 36 10.19 0.93 -11.30
N ASN A 37 9.69 1.12 -12.52
CA ASN A 37 10.54 1.43 -13.68
C ASN A 37 11.25 2.78 -13.50
N GLN A 38 10.54 3.80 -13.00
CA GLN A 38 11.13 5.11 -12.74
C GLN A 38 12.19 5.07 -11.63
N ILE A 39 11.99 4.28 -10.57
CA ILE A 39 13.01 4.06 -9.52
C ILE A 39 14.28 3.45 -10.14
N ASN A 40 14.12 2.44 -10.98
CA ASN A 40 15.25 1.79 -11.67
C ASN A 40 16.00 2.77 -12.59
N GLU A 41 15.29 3.63 -13.32
CA GLU A 41 15.89 4.69 -14.13
C GLU A 41 16.62 5.72 -13.26
N SER A 42 16.00 6.18 -12.19
CA SER A 42 16.59 7.11 -11.22
C SER A 42 17.90 6.57 -10.63
N LEU A 43 17.93 5.28 -10.26
CA LEU A 43 19.13 4.60 -9.75
C LEU A 43 20.23 4.52 -10.82
N ARG A 44 19.90 4.15 -12.06
CA ARG A 44 20.85 4.07 -13.18
C ARG A 44 21.47 5.43 -13.50
N HIS A 45 20.66 6.49 -13.46
CA HIS A 45 21.10 7.85 -13.75
C HIS A 45 21.61 8.61 -12.53
N ARG A 46 21.73 7.96 -11.37
CA ARG A 46 22.20 8.54 -10.10
C ARG A 46 21.46 9.84 -9.74
N GLN A 47 20.13 9.84 -9.90
CA GLN A 47 19.28 10.93 -9.46
C GLN A 47 19.36 11.11 -7.93
N SER A 48 18.88 12.24 -7.44
CA SER A 48 18.91 12.54 -6.00
C SER A 48 18.11 11.49 -5.20
N PRO A 49 18.57 11.14 -3.97
CA PRO A 49 17.84 10.24 -3.08
C PRO A 49 16.38 10.65 -2.86
N ASN A 50 16.10 11.96 -2.82
CA ASN A 50 14.74 12.49 -2.66
C ASN A 50 13.82 12.15 -3.85
N SER A 51 14.35 12.10 -5.07
CA SER A 51 13.57 11.69 -6.24
C SER A 51 13.14 10.23 -6.11
N ILE A 52 14.08 9.36 -5.71
CA ILE A 52 13.86 7.92 -5.51
C ILE A 52 12.87 7.68 -4.38
N ILE A 53 13.05 8.35 -3.23
CA ILE A 53 12.12 8.24 -2.10
C ILE A 53 10.71 8.68 -2.51
N ARG A 54 10.56 9.78 -3.25
CA ARG A 54 9.25 10.23 -3.74
C ARG A 54 8.58 9.16 -4.61
N GLN A 55 9.31 8.56 -5.55
CA GLN A 55 8.80 7.48 -6.40
C GLN A 55 8.44 6.23 -5.57
N ALA A 56 9.27 5.86 -4.60
CA ALA A 56 9.00 4.76 -3.67
C ALA A 56 7.73 5.01 -2.84
N MET A 57 7.50 6.24 -2.36
CA MET A 57 6.28 6.60 -1.64
C MET A 57 5.05 6.58 -2.54
N ASN A 58 5.17 6.98 -3.82
CA ASN A 58 4.08 6.87 -4.80
C ASN A 58 3.71 5.40 -5.06
N LEU A 59 4.72 4.54 -5.23
CA LEU A 59 4.54 3.09 -5.38
C LEU A 59 3.81 2.52 -4.16
N LEU A 60 4.30 2.83 -2.96
CA LEU A 60 3.68 2.42 -1.70
C LEU A 60 2.22 2.89 -1.59
N GLY A 61 1.94 4.16 -1.89
CA GLY A 61 0.59 4.71 -1.82
C GLY A 61 -0.41 3.96 -2.69
N ASN A 62 0.00 3.57 -3.90
CA ASN A 62 -0.82 2.74 -4.78
C ASN A 62 -0.99 1.31 -4.26
N ALA A 63 0.05 0.72 -3.68
CA ALA A 63 -0.03 -0.60 -3.07
C ALA A 63 -0.98 -0.63 -1.87
N ILE A 64 -0.99 0.41 -1.04
CA ILE A 64 -1.92 0.58 0.09
C ILE A 64 -3.37 0.62 -0.40
N VAL A 65 -3.66 1.26 -1.53
CA VAL A 65 -5.02 1.28 -2.10
C VAL A 65 -5.48 -0.14 -2.45
N ILE A 66 -4.64 -0.91 -3.15
CA ILE A 66 -4.95 -2.32 -3.47
C ILE A 66 -5.15 -3.11 -2.17
N LEU A 67 -4.25 -2.94 -1.20
CA LEU A 67 -4.31 -3.64 0.09
C LEU A 67 -5.65 -3.40 0.77
N ARG A 68 -6.10 -2.15 0.86
CA ARG A 68 -7.41 -1.79 1.45
C ARG A 68 -8.59 -2.44 0.74
N ILE A 69 -8.47 -2.75 -0.56
CA ILE A 69 -9.53 -3.42 -1.31
C ILE A 69 -9.59 -4.92 -0.96
N VAL A 70 -8.44 -5.59 -0.91
CA VAL A 70 -8.34 -7.08 -0.87
C VAL A 70 -8.03 -7.67 0.51
N ASP A 71 -7.63 -6.84 1.47
CA ASP A 71 -7.24 -7.27 2.81
C ASP A 71 -8.25 -6.77 3.86
N PRO A 72 -8.85 -7.66 4.67
CA PRO A 72 -9.84 -7.27 5.65
C PRO A 72 -9.21 -6.89 7.00
N ILE A 73 -7.89 -6.99 7.13
CA ILE A 73 -7.14 -6.72 8.35
C ILE A 73 -7.04 -5.19 8.54
N ASP A 74 -7.21 -4.75 9.80
CA ASP A 74 -7.15 -3.33 10.20
C ASP A 74 -8.11 -2.42 9.41
N ALA A 75 -9.29 -2.97 9.10
CA ALA A 75 -10.33 -2.32 8.31
C ALA A 75 -11.11 -1.26 9.09
N GLY A 76 -10.53 -0.07 9.28
CA GLY A 76 -11.23 1.07 9.90
C GLY A 76 -11.51 0.89 11.41
N ALA A 77 -11.74 2.00 12.09
CA ALA A 77 -11.98 2.01 13.53
C ALA A 77 -13.42 1.61 13.90
N HIS A 78 -14.37 1.77 12.97
CA HIS A 78 -15.78 1.52 13.23
C HIS A 78 -16.21 0.12 12.81
N LYS A 79 -17.01 -0.54 13.67
CA LYS A 79 -17.51 -1.90 13.44
C LYS A 79 -18.23 -2.07 12.10
N ASP A 80 -18.99 -1.07 11.66
CA ASP A 80 -19.72 -1.13 10.38
C ASP A 80 -18.78 -1.12 9.16
N GLU A 81 -17.67 -0.39 9.24
CA GLU A 81 -16.66 -0.36 8.18
C GLU A 81 -15.87 -1.67 8.12
N GLN A 82 -15.62 -2.28 9.28
CA GLN A 82 -15.01 -3.61 9.39
C GLN A 82 -15.91 -4.68 8.75
N GLU A 83 -17.21 -4.68 9.08
CA GLU A 83 -18.19 -5.61 8.51
C GLU A 83 -18.29 -5.44 6.98
N ARG A 84 -18.43 -4.20 6.51
CA ARG A 84 -18.46 -3.87 5.08
C ARG A 84 -17.20 -4.31 4.34
N THR A 85 -16.03 -4.12 4.95
CA THR A 85 -14.76 -4.54 4.35
C THR A 85 -14.64 -6.06 4.29
N LYS A 86 -15.04 -6.77 5.35
CA LYS A 86 -15.08 -8.23 5.34
C LYS A 86 -16.00 -8.76 4.23
N GLU A 87 -17.20 -8.19 4.10
CA GLU A 87 -18.12 -8.55 3.00
C GLU A 87 -17.52 -8.27 1.62
N ARG A 88 -16.90 -7.09 1.42
CA ARG A 88 -16.21 -6.75 0.16
C ARG A 88 -15.17 -7.80 -0.19
N VAL A 89 -14.26 -8.10 0.75
CA VAL A 89 -13.16 -9.04 0.53
C VAL A 89 -13.69 -10.46 0.26
N GLU A 90 -14.73 -10.90 0.98
CA GLU A 90 -15.38 -12.19 0.71
C GLU A 90 -15.90 -12.27 -0.72
N LEU A 91 -16.60 -11.22 -1.19
CA LEU A 91 -17.13 -11.16 -2.55
C LEU A 91 -16.02 -11.14 -3.61
N ILE A 92 -14.96 -10.36 -3.38
CA ILE A 92 -13.79 -10.28 -4.27
C ILE A 92 -13.11 -11.65 -4.36
N ARG A 93 -12.79 -12.29 -3.23
CA ARG A 93 -12.13 -13.61 -3.20
C ARG A 93 -12.97 -14.71 -3.82
N LYS A 94 -14.30 -14.62 -3.70
CA LYS A 94 -15.22 -15.55 -4.36
C LYS A 94 -15.22 -15.36 -5.88
N ARG A 95 -15.10 -14.12 -6.36
CA ARG A 95 -15.10 -13.82 -7.81
C ARG A 95 -13.75 -14.11 -8.45
N TRP A 96 -12.66 -13.77 -7.77
CA TRP A 96 -11.27 -13.91 -8.22
C TRP A 96 -10.45 -14.64 -7.15
N PRO A 97 -10.55 -15.98 -7.09
CA PRO A 97 -9.84 -16.78 -6.09
C PRO A 97 -8.31 -16.78 -6.27
N GLY A 98 -7.82 -16.33 -7.44
CA GLY A 98 -6.40 -16.22 -7.74
C GLY A 98 -5.69 -15.02 -7.10
N ILE A 99 -6.42 -14.09 -6.48
CA ILE A 99 -5.81 -12.96 -5.77
C ILE A 99 -4.98 -13.50 -4.59
N PRO A 100 -3.70 -13.13 -4.46
CA PRO A 100 -2.87 -13.54 -3.33
C PRO A 100 -3.51 -13.19 -1.98
N GLN A 101 -3.59 -14.15 -1.07
CA GLN A 101 -4.21 -13.92 0.25
C GLN A 101 -3.32 -13.11 1.18
N ASP A 102 -2.01 -13.29 1.04
CA ASP A 102 -1.01 -12.66 1.89
C ASP A 102 -0.29 -11.57 1.09
N PRO A 103 -0.40 -10.30 1.51
CA PRO A 103 0.42 -9.23 0.97
C PRO A 103 1.90 -9.39 1.42
N PRO A 104 2.85 -8.70 0.77
CA PRO A 104 4.25 -8.68 1.19
C PRO A 104 4.42 -8.32 2.66
N SER A 105 5.40 -8.95 3.31
CA SER A 105 5.73 -8.66 4.70
C SER A 105 6.11 -7.19 4.86
N GLY A 106 5.58 -6.52 5.88
CA GLY A 106 5.84 -5.10 6.13
C GLY A 106 4.85 -4.14 5.48
N LEU A 107 4.06 -4.57 4.48
CA LEU A 107 3.13 -3.65 3.79
C LEU A 107 2.00 -3.17 4.70
N ARG A 108 1.53 -4.00 5.64
CA ARG A 108 0.49 -3.62 6.61
C ARG A 108 1.04 -2.64 7.64
N GLU A 109 2.25 -2.90 8.11
CA GLU A 109 2.95 -2.11 9.10
C GLU A 109 3.30 -0.73 8.54
N VAL A 110 3.86 -0.69 7.34
CA VAL A 110 4.16 0.56 6.61
C VAL A 110 2.88 1.31 6.23
N ARG A 111 1.77 0.63 5.92
CA ARG A 111 0.46 1.28 5.73
C ARG A 111 0.06 2.08 6.98
N ASN A 112 0.14 1.45 8.15
CA ASN A 112 -0.26 2.10 9.40
C ASN A 112 0.60 3.36 9.64
N ASP A 113 1.90 3.28 9.38
CA ASP A 113 2.80 4.42 9.49
C ASP A 113 2.50 5.52 8.47
N TYR A 114 2.16 5.14 7.24
CA TYR A 114 1.74 6.07 6.20
C TYR A 114 0.42 6.78 6.54
N GLU A 115 -0.57 6.04 7.06
CA GLU A 115 -1.88 6.59 7.44
C GLU A 115 -1.79 7.49 8.68
N GLN A 116 -0.79 7.28 9.54
CA GLN A 116 -0.51 8.10 10.73
C GLN A 116 0.63 9.10 10.52
N PHE A 117 0.94 9.42 9.26
CA PHE A 117 2.13 10.22 8.91
C PHE A 117 2.20 11.54 9.69
N ASP A 118 1.10 12.31 9.71
CA ASP A 118 1.06 13.62 10.37
C ASP A 118 1.27 13.50 11.88
N ALA A 119 0.57 12.56 12.53
CA ALA A 119 0.69 12.34 13.98
C ALA A 119 2.12 11.89 14.36
N ARG A 120 2.74 11.03 13.54
CA ARG A 120 4.13 10.59 13.75
C ARG A 120 5.13 11.71 13.46
N LEU A 121 4.87 12.56 12.49
CA LEU A 121 5.70 13.73 12.19
C LEU A 121 5.64 14.74 13.34
N ASP A 122 4.45 15.04 13.87
CA ASP A 122 4.26 15.92 15.02
C ASP A 122 4.97 15.37 16.26
N GLN A 123 4.82 14.07 16.52
CA GLN A 123 5.51 13.40 17.63
C GLN A 123 7.03 13.49 17.48
N TRP A 124 7.56 13.20 16.28
CA TRP A 124 8.99 13.32 15.99
C TRP A 124 9.47 14.76 16.17
N ALA A 125 8.75 15.75 15.62
CA ALA A 125 9.12 17.16 15.72
C ALA A 125 9.08 17.69 17.16
N ALA A 126 8.20 17.15 18.00
CA ALA A 126 8.14 17.48 19.42
C ALA A 126 9.25 16.82 20.26
N MET A 127 9.84 15.72 19.78
CA MET A 127 10.90 14.96 20.45
C MET A 127 12.30 15.30 19.92
N ALA A 128 12.40 15.82 18.70
CA ALA A 128 13.66 16.26 18.09
C ALA A 128 14.24 17.40 18.95
N ASP A 129 15.46 17.19 19.45
CA ASP A 129 16.20 18.23 20.15
C ASP A 129 16.42 19.40 19.16
N ILE A 130 16.47 20.64 19.64
CA ILE A 130 16.46 21.86 18.79
C ILE A 130 17.66 21.91 17.80
N ASN A 131 18.63 21.00 17.93
CA ASN A 131 19.80 20.85 17.07
C ASN A 131 19.76 19.67 16.08
N THR A 132 18.71 18.85 16.07
CA THR A 132 18.51 17.82 15.02
C THR A 132 17.84 18.47 13.81
N ASP A 133 18.64 19.07 12.94
CA ASP A 133 18.17 19.38 11.59
C ASP A 133 17.72 18.07 10.92
N PRO A 134 16.55 18.03 10.25
CA PRO A 134 16.16 16.91 9.40
C PRO A 134 17.02 16.89 8.13
N ILE A 135 18.33 16.63 8.28
CA ILE A 135 19.19 16.32 7.16
C ILE A 135 18.85 14.88 6.76
N LEU A 136 18.02 14.78 5.73
CA LEU A 136 17.93 13.61 4.87
C LEU A 136 19.34 13.27 4.38
N GLY A 137 20.05 12.39 5.10
CA GLY A 137 21.35 11.92 4.65
C GLY A 137 22.42 11.52 5.67
N GLN A 138 22.22 11.56 7.00
CA GLN A 138 23.28 11.10 7.92
C GLN A 138 22.84 10.14 9.05
N THR A 139 23.37 8.92 8.92
CA THR A 139 24.01 8.00 9.89
C THR A 139 23.36 7.48 11.17
N ASP A 140 22.19 7.95 11.63
CA ASP A 140 21.43 7.16 12.62
C ASP A 140 20.09 6.66 12.04
N ILE A 141 19.86 5.36 12.22
CA ILE A 141 18.74 4.62 11.66
C ILE A 141 17.43 5.06 12.34
N HIS A 142 17.56 5.62 13.55
CA HIS A 142 16.47 6.19 14.34
C HIS A 142 16.11 7.65 13.99
N GLU A 143 16.91 8.33 13.15
CA GLU A 143 16.73 9.77 12.86
C GLU A 143 16.02 10.06 11.52
N ASN A 144 15.94 9.07 10.61
CA ASN A 144 15.36 9.29 9.29
C ASN A 144 13.90 8.79 9.21
N LEU A 145 12.95 9.73 9.05
CA LEU A 145 11.52 9.44 8.85
C LEU A 145 11.26 8.46 7.69
N ARG A 146 12.07 8.57 6.64
CA ARG A 146 11.96 7.81 5.39
C ARG A 146 13.35 7.53 4.82
N ARG A 147 13.58 6.31 4.35
CA ARG A 147 14.83 5.93 3.70
C ARG A 147 14.59 4.88 2.64
N PHE A 148 15.37 4.91 1.57
CA PHE A 148 15.35 3.89 0.54
C PHE A 148 16.74 3.27 0.41
N GLU A 149 16.84 1.96 0.56
CA GLU A 149 18.08 1.21 0.38
C GLU A 149 17.84 -0.03 -0.49
N LYS A 150 18.56 -0.10 -1.61
CA LYS A 150 18.42 -1.17 -2.61
C LYS A 150 16.99 -1.26 -3.14
N ASP A 151 16.17 -2.16 -2.61
CA ASP A 151 14.76 -2.37 -2.95
C ASP A 151 13.83 -2.20 -1.76
N THR A 152 14.37 -1.80 -0.60
CA THR A 152 13.60 -1.69 0.64
C THR A 152 13.30 -0.22 0.94
N LEU A 153 12.02 0.08 1.11
CA LEU A 153 11.56 1.34 1.65
C LEU A 153 11.40 1.18 3.17
N TYR A 154 12.05 2.07 3.91
CA TYR A 154 11.92 2.22 5.35
C TYR A 154 11.06 3.46 5.63
N LEU A 155 10.10 3.30 6.54
CA LEU A 155 9.20 4.33 7.00
C LEU A 155 9.13 4.18 8.53
N TRP A 156 9.76 5.11 9.27
CA TRP A 156 10.08 4.95 10.70
C TRP A 156 10.69 3.58 11.02
N ASP A 157 10.06 2.80 11.90
CA ASP A 157 10.55 1.51 12.41
C ASP A 157 10.13 0.33 11.50
N ASN A 158 9.33 0.58 10.48
CA ASN A 158 8.83 -0.44 9.57
C ASN A 158 9.48 -0.36 8.21
N SER A 159 9.47 -1.48 7.50
CA SER A 159 10.05 -1.56 6.17
C SER A 159 9.28 -2.52 5.29
N VAL A 160 9.38 -2.30 3.98
CA VAL A 160 8.76 -3.17 2.98
C VAL A 160 9.66 -3.29 1.76
N ASN A 161 9.77 -4.51 1.21
CA ASN A 161 10.49 -4.75 -0.03
C ASN A 161 9.60 -4.37 -1.24
N LEU A 162 10.03 -3.39 -2.02
CA LEU A 162 9.26 -2.88 -3.15
C LEU A 162 9.20 -3.86 -4.32
N SER A 163 10.20 -4.71 -4.51
CA SER A 163 10.14 -5.76 -5.55
C SER A 163 9.05 -6.78 -5.25
N GLU A 164 8.89 -7.16 -3.97
CA GLU A 164 7.79 -8.03 -3.53
C GLU A 164 6.44 -7.35 -3.71
N VAL A 165 6.35 -6.04 -3.43
CA VAL A 165 5.14 -5.24 -3.68
C VAL A 165 4.76 -5.20 -5.15
N VAL A 166 5.74 -5.00 -6.04
CA VAL A 166 5.51 -5.03 -7.49
C VAL A 166 5.01 -6.39 -7.95
N GLN A 167 5.67 -7.48 -7.51
CA GLN A 167 5.28 -8.84 -7.86
C GLN A 167 3.86 -9.15 -7.38
N TRP A 168 3.55 -8.80 -6.13
CA TRP A 168 2.21 -8.98 -5.56
C TRP A 168 1.15 -8.20 -6.34
N ALA A 169 1.41 -6.94 -6.68
CA ALA A 169 0.48 -6.12 -7.46
C ALA A 169 0.22 -6.70 -8.86
N GLN A 170 1.25 -7.23 -9.52
CA GLN A 170 1.12 -7.92 -10.80
C GLN A 170 0.28 -9.20 -10.71
N GLN A 171 0.44 -9.97 -9.62
CA GLN A 171 -0.40 -11.15 -9.37
C GLN A 171 -1.87 -10.77 -9.14
N VAL A 172 -2.12 -9.66 -8.43
CA VAL A 172 -3.48 -9.13 -8.26
C VAL A 172 -4.08 -8.74 -9.61
N ASP A 173 -3.36 -7.95 -10.42
CA ASP A 173 -3.78 -7.52 -11.76
C ASP A 173 -4.12 -8.70 -12.68
N GLN A 174 -3.24 -9.71 -12.71
CA GLN A 174 -3.47 -10.93 -13.48
C GLN A 174 -4.76 -11.63 -13.02
N ALA A 175 -4.94 -11.83 -11.71
CA ALA A 175 -6.10 -12.55 -11.17
C ALA A 175 -7.44 -11.86 -11.47
N VAL A 176 -7.47 -10.52 -11.57
CA VAL A 176 -8.70 -9.75 -11.86
C VAL A 176 -8.91 -9.49 -13.35
N SER A 177 -7.97 -9.94 -14.20
CA SER A 177 -8.03 -9.85 -15.65
C SER A 177 -8.52 -11.13 -16.33
N GLU A 178 -8.55 -12.25 -15.60
CA GLU A 178 -9.15 -13.54 -16.00
C GLU A 178 -10.69 -13.55 -15.83
#